data_AF-A0A5D4S657-F1
#
_entry.id   AF-A0A5D4S657-F1
#
_cell.length_a   1.000
_cell.length_b   1.000
_cell.length_c   1.000
_cell.angle_alpha   90.00
_cell.angle_beta   90.00
_cell.angle_gamma   90.00
#
_symmetry.space_group_name_H-M   'P 1'
#
loop_
_entity.id
_entity.type
_entity.pdbx_description
1 polymer ?
#
loop_
_entity_poly.entity_id
_entity_poly.type
_entity_poly.pdbx_seq_one_letter_code
_entity_poly.pdbx_strand_id
1 'polypeptide(L)'
;MQKQVDITFEIQEKDYIQLFSNMPALKFQKYKAVFTIIIINIVLYFSIMLYAKSLEFTPEQFALANLLALAVHGTITTILLIKFRKKYKKMVLDIAKEKYQEITGEKIEMMLDKDLNIILINKRSIPLFEEHIKIISTSENYLIYIGSKIHSNKIFVPKKGDKYYKKNLSHIIQYLTELENAQLIEENK
;
A
#
# COMPACT_ATOMS: atom_id res chain seq x y z
N MET A 1 11.07 22.84 29.82
CA MET A 1 10.92 22.94 28.35
C MET A 1 9.96 21.85 27.92
N GLN A 2 8.90 22.16 27.16
CA GLN A 2 7.91 21.17 26.73
C GLN A 2 8.57 20.14 25.81
N LYS A 3 8.94 18.98 26.38
CA LYS A 3 9.70 17.90 25.73
C LYS A 3 8.83 16.92 24.95
N GLN A 4 7.52 16.94 25.19
CA GLN A 4 6.56 16.02 24.61
C GLN A 4 5.57 16.80 23.73
N VAL A 5 5.34 16.28 22.52
CA VAL A 5 4.36 16.82 21.58
C VAL A 5 3.32 15.75 21.34
N ASP A 6 2.08 16.06 21.68
CA ASP A 6 0.94 15.14 21.60
C ASP A 6 -0.09 15.61 20.56
N ILE A 7 -0.75 14.64 19.94
CA ILE A 7 -1.92 14.85 19.09
C ILE A 7 -2.94 13.74 19.35
N THR A 8 -4.22 14.10 19.26
CA THR A 8 -5.32 13.13 19.34
C THR A 8 -6.15 13.17 18.07
N PHE A 9 -6.49 12.01 17.51
CA PHE A 9 -7.28 11.91 16.29
C PHE A 9 -8.03 10.58 16.22
N GLU A 10 -9.04 10.50 15.35
CA GLU A 10 -9.81 9.29 15.13
C GLU A 10 -9.44 8.67 13.78
N ILE A 11 -9.40 7.34 13.71
CA ILE A 11 -9.16 6.62 12.47
C ILE A 11 -10.32 5.66 12.19
N GLN A 12 -10.75 5.62 10.93
CA GLN A 12 -11.74 4.68 10.42
C GLN A 12 -11.06 3.52 9.67
N GLU A 13 -11.77 2.40 9.51
CA GLU A 13 -11.25 1.22 8.78
C GLU A 13 -10.73 1.57 7.37
N LYS A 14 -11.40 2.51 6.68
CA LYS A 14 -11.01 2.97 5.34
C LYS A 14 -9.62 3.61 5.29
N ASP A 15 -9.21 4.26 6.38
CA ASP A 15 -7.96 5.01 6.47
C ASP A 15 -6.78 4.04 6.63
N TYR A 16 -6.97 2.98 7.41
CA TYR A 16 -6.00 1.88 7.50
C TYR A 16 -5.90 1.10 6.19
N ILE A 17 -7.02 0.86 5.49
CA ILE A 17 -6.97 0.27 4.15
C ILE A 17 -6.13 1.15 3.21
N GLN A 18 -6.26 2.48 3.30
CA GLN A 18 -5.44 3.41 2.53
C GLN A 18 -3.95 3.33 2.90
N LEU A 19 -3.62 3.24 4.19
CA LEU A 19 -2.25 3.06 4.69
C LEU A 19 -1.60 1.81 4.09
N PHE A 20 -2.23 0.65 4.23
CA PHE A 20 -1.66 -0.60 3.73
C PHE A 20 -1.66 -0.69 2.20
N SER A 21 -2.69 -0.18 1.53
CA SER A 21 -2.74 -0.13 0.07
C SER A 21 -1.61 0.70 -0.53
N ASN A 22 -1.10 1.70 0.20
CA ASN A 22 -0.01 2.56 -0.23
C ASN A 22 1.37 2.07 0.17
N MET A 23 1.47 0.97 0.91
CA MET A 23 2.73 0.42 1.34
C MET A 23 3.60 0.02 0.14
N PRO A 24 4.90 0.40 0.10
CA PRO A 24 5.78 0.06 -1.01
C PRO A 24 5.85 -1.45 -1.30
N ALA A 25 5.98 -2.28 -0.26
CA ALA A 25 6.05 -3.74 -0.41
C ALA A 25 4.77 -4.32 -1.03
N LEU A 26 3.60 -3.87 -0.60
CA LEU A 26 2.31 -4.35 -1.13
C LEU A 26 2.04 -3.81 -2.54
N LYS A 27 2.38 -2.54 -2.81
CA LYS A 27 2.39 -1.97 -4.18
C LYS A 27 3.25 -2.81 -5.10
N PHE A 28 4.49 -3.12 -4.71
CA PHE A 28 5.41 -3.94 -5.51
C PHE A 28 4.85 -5.34 -5.76
N GLN A 29 4.34 -6.03 -4.73
CA GLN A 29 3.71 -7.34 -4.89
C GLN A 29 2.51 -7.29 -5.84
N LYS A 30 1.70 -6.23 -5.76
CA LYS A 30 0.56 -6.00 -6.67
C LYS A 30 1.02 -5.92 -8.12
N TYR A 31 2.01 -5.06 -8.41
CA TYR A 31 2.53 -4.91 -9.77
C TYR A 31 3.20 -6.19 -10.27
N LYS A 32 4.00 -6.85 -9.44
CA LYS A 32 4.63 -8.12 -9.77
C LYS A 32 3.59 -9.19 -10.16
N ALA A 33 2.51 -9.32 -9.39
CA ALA A 33 1.46 -10.29 -9.67
C ALA A 33 0.70 -9.97 -10.96
N VAL A 34 0.32 -8.70 -11.19
CA VAL A 34 -0.33 -8.28 -12.44
C VAL A 34 0.56 -8.55 -13.64
N PHE A 35 1.84 -8.19 -13.55
CA PHE A 35 2.82 -8.42 -14.61
C PHE A 35 3.00 -9.92 -14.89
N THR A 36 3.04 -10.74 -13.84
CA THR A 36 3.11 -12.21 -13.96
C THR A 36 1.89 -12.77 -14.69
N ILE A 37 0.68 -12.30 -14.37
CA ILE A 37 -0.54 -12.71 -15.07
C ILE A 37 -0.42 -12.38 -16.56
N ILE A 38 0.02 -11.17 -16.92
CA ILE A 38 0.15 -10.74 -18.31
C ILE A 38 1.18 -11.59 -19.06
N ILE A 39 2.38 -11.80 -18.50
CA ILE A 39 3.42 -12.60 -19.15
C ILE A 39 2.97 -14.04 -19.37
N ILE A 40 2.43 -14.69 -18.35
CA ILE A 40 1.96 -16.09 -18.47
C ILE A 40 0.90 -16.19 -19.57
N ASN A 41 0.00 -15.21 -19.63
CA ASN A 41 -1.01 -15.15 -20.66
C ASN A 41 -0.35 -15.03 -22.05
N ILE A 42 0.54 -14.04 -22.27
CA ILE A 42 1.25 -13.87 -23.54
C ILE A 42 1.96 -15.18 -23.99
N VAL A 43 2.68 -15.84 -23.09
CA VAL A 43 3.38 -17.11 -23.38
C VAL A 43 2.38 -18.20 -23.77
N LEU A 44 1.25 -18.31 -23.05
CA LEU A 44 0.20 -19.28 -23.36
C LEU A 44 -0.42 -19.02 -24.74
N TYR A 45 -0.71 -17.75 -25.07
CA TYR A 45 -1.24 -17.37 -26.38
C TYR A 45 -0.28 -17.76 -27.51
N PHE A 46 1.01 -17.42 -27.39
CA PHE A 46 2.00 -17.81 -28.41
C PHE A 46 2.14 -19.32 -28.53
N SER A 47 2.06 -20.07 -27.42
CA SER A 47 2.09 -21.53 -27.43
C SER A 47 0.91 -22.11 -28.22
N ILE A 48 -0.30 -21.57 -28.01
CA ILE A 48 -1.51 -21.96 -28.76
C ILE A 48 -1.34 -21.62 -30.25
N MET A 49 -0.79 -20.46 -30.57
CA MET A 49 -0.61 -20.05 -31.97
C MET A 49 0.46 -20.86 -32.70
N LEU A 50 1.55 -21.24 -32.02
CA LEU A 50 2.55 -22.16 -32.57
C LEU A 50 1.95 -23.53 -32.86
N TYR A 51 1.14 -24.05 -31.93
CA TYR A 51 0.41 -25.29 -32.16
C TYR A 51 -0.58 -25.16 -33.32
N ALA A 52 -1.37 -24.09 -33.38
CA ALA A 52 -2.31 -23.86 -34.48
C ALA A 52 -1.61 -23.74 -35.85
N LYS A 53 -0.39 -23.20 -35.91
CA LYS A 53 0.43 -23.18 -37.12
C LYS A 53 0.94 -24.55 -37.53
N SER A 54 1.13 -25.47 -36.59
CA SER A 54 1.53 -26.85 -36.88
C SER A 54 0.37 -27.70 -37.40
N LEU A 55 -0.88 -27.25 -37.18
CA LEU A 55 -2.05 -27.82 -37.80
C LEU A 55 -2.14 -27.26 -39.23
N GLU A 56 -2.40 -28.12 -40.21
CA GLU A 56 -2.48 -27.79 -41.65
C GLU A 56 -3.74 -26.96 -41.99
N PHE A 57 -3.99 -25.88 -41.25
CA PHE A 57 -5.11 -24.99 -41.49
C PHE A 57 -4.92 -24.17 -42.76
N THR A 58 -6.02 -23.94 -43.48
CA THR A 58 -6.03 -22.91 -44.52
C THR A 58 -5.81 -21.52 -43.90
N PRO A 59 -5.35 -20.52 -44.67
CA PRO A 59 -5.15 -19.16 -44.15
C PRO A 59 -6.39 -18.57 -43.47
N GLU A 60 -7.59 -18.84 -44.00
CA GLU A 60 -8.86 -18.38 -43.44
C GLU A 60 -9.19 -19.07 -42.10
N GLN A 61 -8.98 -20.39 -42.03
CA GLN A 61 -9.17 -21.16 -40.80
C GLN A 61 -8.20 -20.69 -39.71
N PHE A 62 -6.94 -20.44 -40.08
CA PHE A 62 -5.94 -19.91 -39.16
C PHE A 62 -6.30 -18.51 -38.65
N ALA A 63 -6.79 -17.63 -39.53
CA ALA A 63 -7.23 -16.30 -39.14
C ALA A 63 -8.40 -16.35 -38.16
N LEU A 64 -9.40 -17.21 -38.40
CA LEU A 64 -10.52 -17.42 -37.49
C LEU A 64 -10.07 -18.00 -36.15
N ALA A 65 -9.20 -19.02 -36.17
CA ALA A 65 -8.63 -19.61 -34.96
C ALA A 65 -7.84 -18.59 -34.14
N ASN A 66 -7.07 -17.73 -34.78
CA ASN A 66 -6.33 -16.65 -34.14
C ASN A 66 -7.26 -15.64 -33.45
N LEU A 67 -8.35 -15.23 -34.12
CA LEU A 67 -9.34 -14.32 -33.56
C LEU A 67 -10.04 -14.93 -32.35
N LEU A 68 -10.45 -16.20 -32.44
CA LEU A 68 -11.03 -16.94 -31.33
C LEU A 68 -10.06 -17.09 -30.16
N ALA A 69 -8.80 -17.42 -30.44
CA ALA A 69 -7.76 -17.52 -29.43
C ALA A 69 -7.57 -16.18 -28.71
N LEU A 70 -7.46 -15.07 -29.45
CA LEU A 70 -7.37 -13.72 -28.88
C LEU A 70 -8.58 -13.38 -28.00
N ALA A 71 -9.80 -13.69 -28.47
CA ALA A 71 -11.03 -13.41 -27.72
C ALA A 71 -11.07 -14.18 -26.39
N VAL A 72 -10.87 -15.50 -26.44
CA VAL A 72 -10.82 -16.36 -25.25
C VAL A 72 -9.74 -15.89 -24.28
N HIS A 73 -8.57 -15.53 -24.82
CA HIS A 73 -7.43 -15.11 -24.03
C HIS A 73 -7.66 -13.77 -23.33
N GLY A 74 -8.26 -12.80 -24.04
CA GLY A 74 -8.70 -11.52 -23.47
C GLY A 74 -9.72 -11.72 -22.34
N THR A 75 -10.69 -12.62 -22.53
CA THR A 75 -11.68 -12.95 -21.50
C THR A 75 -11.04 -13.57 -20.27
N ILE A 76 -10.18 -14.59 -20.43
CA ILE A 76 -9.48 -15.26 -19.32
C ILE A 76 -8.61 -14.25 -18.56
N THR A 77 -7.81 -13.45 -19.27
CA THR A 77 -6.96 -12.42 -18.66
C THR A 77 -7.79 -11.44 -17.83
N THR A 78 -8.91 -10.96 -18.39
CA THR A 78 -9.83 -10.05 -17.70
C THR A 78 -10.39 -10.67 -16.42
N ILE A 79 -10.85 -11.93 -16.48
CA ILE A 79 -11.37 -12.66 -15.31
C ILE A 79 -10.28 -12.81 -14.24
N LEU A 80 -9.06 -13.17 -14.63
CA LEU A 80 -7.93 -13.33 -13.70
C LEU A 80 -7.58 -12.01 -13.03
N LEU A 81 -7.53 -10.90 -13.78
CA LEU A 81 -7.26 -9.57 -13.22
C LEU A 81 -8.36 -9.11 -12.27
N ILE A 82 -9.64 -9.36 -12.57
CA ILE A 82 -10.76 -9.05 -11.68
C ILE A 82 -10.68 -9.88 -10.40
N LYS A 83 -10.45 -11.20 -10.51
CA LYS A 83 -10.30 -12.09 -9.35
C LYS A 83 -9.10 -11.66 -8.48
N PHE A 84 -7.97 -11.34 -9.12
CA PHE A 84 -6.79 -10.83 -8.43
C PHE A 84 -7.10 -9.53 -7.68
N ARG A 85 -7.76 -8.56 -8.32
CA ARG A 85 -8.15 -7.29 -7.68
C ARG A 85 -9.00 -7.52 -6.42
N LYS A 86 -9.98 -8.42 -6.49
CA LYS A 86 -10.82 -8.78 -5.33
C LYS A 86 -10.00 -9.44 -4.22
N LYS A 87 -9.17 -10.42 -4.57
CA LYS A 87 -8.29 -11.14 -3.61
C LYS A 87 -7.29 -10.20 -2.93
N TYR A 88 -6.65 -9.31 -3.69
CA TYR A 88 -5.71 -8.32 -3.18
C TYR A 88 -6.40 -7.36 -2.21
N LYS A 89 -7.58 -6.83 -2.56
CA LYS A 89 -8.35 -5.96 -1.66
C LYS A 89 -8.67 -6.67 -0.34
N LYS A 90 -9.09 -7.94 -0.41
CA LYS A 90 -9.38 -8.75 0.78
C LYS A 90 -8.12 -8.95 1.64
N MET A 91 -7.01 -9.36 1.03
CA MET A 91 -5.73 -9.56 1.73
C MET A 91 -5.25 -8.28 2.45
N VAL A 92 -5.32 -7.11 1.80
CA VAL A 92 -4.95 -5.83 2.43
C VAL A 92 -5.83 -5.54 3.64
N LEU A 93 -7.13 -5.84 3.53
CA LEU A 93 -8.10 -5.62 4.60
C LEU A 93 -7.87 -6.59 5.77
N ASP A 94 -7.55 -7.84 5.49
CA ASP A 94 -7.22 -8.85 6.51
C ASP A 94 -5.95 -8.45 7.29
N ILE A 95 -4.89 -8.02 6.59
CA ILE A 95 -3.65 -7.51 7.21
C ILE A 95 -3.94 -6.26 8.08
N ALA A 96 -4.76 -5.34 7.57
CA ALA A 96 -5.12 -4.14 8.30
C ALA A 96 -5.88 -4.46 9.59
N LYS A 97 -6.84 -5.39 9.52
CA LYS A 97 -7.60 -5.86 10.69
C LYS A 97 -6.70 -6.54 11.71
N GLU A 98 -5.87 -7.49 11.29
CA GLU A 98 -4.98 -8.23 12.19
C GLU A 98 -4.07 -7.29 13.00
N LYS A 99 -3.57 -6.23 12.35
CA LYS A 99 -2.60 -5.31 12.97
C LYS A 99 -3.21 -4.16 13.77
N TYR A 100 -4.46 -3.77 13.50
CA TYR A 100 -5.04 -2.51 14.00
C TYR A 100 -6.52 -2.63 14.43
N GLN A 101 -7.04 -3.85 14.60
CA GLN A 101 -8.39 -4.08 15.14
C GLN A 101 -8.64 -3.36 16.47
N GLU A 102 -7.61 -3.27 17.32
CA GLU A 102 -7.67 -2.64 18.64
C GLU A 102 -7.75 -1.10 18.62
N ILE A 103 -7.63 -0.46 17.46
CA ILE A 103 -7.43 0.99 17.35
C ILE A 103 -8.47 1.63 16.39
N THR A 104 -9.44 0.85 15.89
CA THR A 104 -10.42 1.33 14.91
C THR A 104 -11.64 1.93 15.60
N GLY A 105 -12.01 3.17 15.26
CA GLY A 105 -13.15 3.86 15.85
C GLY A 105 -12.90 4.44 17.25
N GLU A 106 -11.69 4.27 17.79
CA GLU A 106 -11.26 4.88 19.03
C GLU A 106 -10.48 6.18 18.77
N LYS A 107 -10.43 7.05 19.79
CA LYS A 107 -9.51 8.18 19.81
C LYS A 107 -8.10 7.66 20.01
N ILE A 108 -7.23 7.99 19.08
CA ILE A 108 -5.81 7.66 19.10
C ILE A 108 -5.06 8.83 19.67
N GLU A 109 -4.30 8.57 20.73
CA GLU A 109 -3.34 9.49 21.32
C GLU A 109 -1.96 9.12 20.80
N MET A 110 -1.35 10.04 20.06
CA MET A 110 0.01 9.92 19.56
C MET A 110 0.89 10.94 20.26
N MET A 111 1.98 10.50 20.87
CA MET A 111 2.94 11.35 21.54
C MET A 111 4.35 11.07 21.00
N LEU A 112 5.07 12.14 20.67
CA LEU A 112 6.49 12.08 20.36
C LEU A 112 7.29 12.39 21.63
N ASP A 113 8.11 11.43 22.05
CA ASP A 113 9.13 11.63 23.07
C ASP A 113 10.50 11.75 22.39
N LYS A 114 11.00 12.98 22.34
CA LYS A 114 12.28 13.31 21.67
C LYS A 114 13.49 12.81 22.45
N ASP A 115 13.39 12.72 23.77
CA ASP A 115 14.53 12.29 24.60
C ASP A 115 14.78 10.80 24.42
N LEU A 116 13.70 10.02 24.27
CA LEU A 116 13.76 8.57 24.07
C LEU A 116 13.76 8.17 22.58
N ASN A 117 13.59 9.12 21.67
CA ASN A 117 13.43 8.90 20.23
C ASN A 117 12.38 7.81 19.90
N ILE A 118 11.20 7.94 20.50
CA ILE A 118 10.08 7.02 20.32
C ILE A 118 8.78 7.76 19.96
N ILE A 119 7.90 7.08 19.24
CA ILE A 119 6.50 7.46 19.12
C ILE A 119 5.67 6.52 20.01
N LEU A 120 4.91 7.10 20.91
CA LEU A 120 3.88 6.40 21.66
C LEU A 120 2.55 6.55 20.94
N ILE A 121 1.86 5.43 20.67
CA ILE A 121 0.50 5.41 20.15
C ILE A 121 -0.36 4.62 21.12
N ASN A 122 -1.25 5.30 21.82
CA ASN A 122 -2.01 4.75 22.93
C ASN A 122 -1.07 4.06 23.94
N LYS A 123 -0.96 2.73 23.90
CA LYS A 123 -0.10 1.92 24.79
C LYS A 123 1.12 1.30 24.09
N ARG A 124 1.29 1.55 22.79
CA ARG A 124 2.36 0.97 21.98
C ARG A 124 3.51 1.94 21.86
N SER A 125 4.71 1.50 22.22
CA SER A 125 5.95 2.22 21.95
C SER A 125 6.54 1.77 20.61
N ILE A 126 6.88 2.75 19.77
CA ILE A 126 7.49 2.55 18.47
C ILE A 126 8.86 3.26 18.49
N PRO A 127 9.97 2.50 18.62
CA PRO A 127 11.30 3.08 18.53
C PRO A 127 11.60 3.60 17.13
N LEU A 128 12.35 4.71 17.05
CA LEU A 128 12.77 5.35 15.80
C LEU A 128 14.25 5.08 15.44
N PHE A 129 14.90 4.13 16.12
CA PHE A 129 16.31 3.79 15.91
C PHE A 129 16.51 2.89 14.69
N GLU A 130 17.52 3.19 13.88
CA GLU A 130 18.11 2.35 12.81
C GLU A 130 17.19 1.87 11.67
N GLU A 131 15.88 2.01 11.78
CA GLU A 131 14.93 1.64 10.73
C GLU A 131 14.70 2.80 9.76
N HIS A 132 14.75 2.55 8.45
CA HIS A 132 14.36 3.57 7.46
C HIS A 132 12.93 4.05 7.68
N ILE A 133 12.76 5.37 7.85
CA ILE A 133 11.45 6.01 8.00
C ILE A 133 11.03 6.57 6.65
N LYS A 134 9.84 6.20 6.19
CA LYS A 134 9.26 6.75 4.97
C LYS A 134 7.95 7.45 5.29
N ILE A 135 7.86 8.72 4.97
CA ILE A 135 6.68 9.55 5.19
C ILE A 135 6.09 9.89 3.84
N ILE A 136 4.87 9.43 3.57
CA ILE A 136 4.12 9.84 2.37
C ILE A 136 3.09 10.88 2.79
N SER A 137 3.26 12.09 2.29
CA SER A 137 2.35 13.23 2.48
C SER A 137 1.32 13.23 1.34
N THR A 138 0.04 13.03 1.66
CA THR A 138 -1.07 13.21 0.72
C THR A 138 -1.78 14.54 1.00
N SER A 139 -2.76 14.94 0.19
CA SER A 139 -3.59 16.14 0.44
C SER A 139 -4.20 16.13 1.85
N GLU A 140 -4.72 14.98 2.27
CA GLU A 140 -5.47 14.87 3.53
C GLU A 140 -4.69 14.26 4.70
N ASN A 141 -3.61 13.50 4.47
CA ASN A 141 -3.04 12.64 5.51
C ASN A 141 -1.50 12.51 5.39
N TYR A 142 -0.87 12.03 6.46
CA TYR A 142 0.49 11.48 6.46
C TYR A 142 0.43 9.97 6.66
N LEU A 143 1.19 9.23 5.85
CA LEU A 143 1.40 7.79 5.97
C LEU A 143 2.86 7.54 6.35
N ILE A 144 3.09 7.16 7.59
CA ILE A 144 4.43 6.97 8.15
C ILE A 144 4.71 5.47 8.21
N TYR A 145 5.77 5.02 7.54
CA TYR A 145 6.27 3.66 7.55
C TYR A 145 7.62 3.65 8.25
N ILE A 146 7.74 2.90 9.33
CA ILE A 146 8.99 2.74 10.07
C ILE A 146 9.43 1.32 9.78
N GLY A 147 10.48 1.18 8.96
CA GLY A 147 10.96 -0.10 8.43
C GLY A 147 10.34 -0.50 7.08
N SER A 148 11.01 -1.43 6.39
CA SER A 148 10.65 -1.87 5.02
C SER A 148 9.75 -3.11 4.96
N LYS A 149 9.58 -3.84 6.08
CA LYS A 149 8.85 -5.11 6.10
C LYS A 149 7.34 -4.90 6.25
N ILE A 150 6.55 -5.87 5.75
CA ILE A 150 5.08 -5.87 5.85
C ILE A 150 4.62 -5.78 7.30
N HIS A 151 5.37 -6.36 8.24
CA HIS A 151 5.03 -6.37 9.65
C HIS A 151 5.59 -5.19 10.46
N SER A 152 6.42 -4.32 9.87
CA SER A 152 7.00 -3.16 10.55
C SER A 152 5.94 -2.13 10.96
N ASN A 153 6.32 -1.20 11.84
CA ASN A 153 5.40 -0.22 12.42
C ASN A 153 4.90 0.77 11.35
N LYS A 154 3.61 1.11 11.44
CA LYS A 154 2.96 2.03 10.49
C LYS A 154 2.02 2.95 11.25
N ILE A 155 1.93 4.18 10.77
CA ILE A 155 1.11 5.20 11.42
C ILE A 155 0.39 5.96 10.32
N PHE A 156 -0.93 6.04 10.44
CA PHE A 156 -1.75 6.94 9.66
C PHE A 156 -2.06 8.14 10.53
N VAL A 157 -1.85 9.36 10.02
CA VAL A 157 -2.15 10.59 10.76
C VAL A 157 -2.91 11.55 9.84
N PRO A 158 -4.16 11.93 10.14
CA PRO A 158 -4.88 12.91 9.33
C PRO A 158 -4.25 14.30 9.45
N LYS A 159 -4.33 15.13 8.42
CA LYS A 159 -3.88 16.53 8.46
C LYS A 159 -4.97 17.48 8.99
N LYS A 160 -6.22 17.01 8.96
CA LYS A 160 -7.36 17.77 9.46
C LYS A 160 -7.40 17.74 10.98
N GLY A 161 -7.58 18.91 11.57
CA GLY A 161 -7.68 19.13 13.01
C GLY A 161 -7.74 20.63 13.31
N ASP A 162 -7.78 20.97 14.59
CA ASP A 162 -7.72 22.36 15.04
C ASP A 162 -6.30 22.96 14.86
N LYS A 163 -6.13 24.23 15.26
CA LYS A 163 -4.86 24.93 15.13
C LYS A 163 -3.76 24.32 16.01
N TYR A 164 -4.12 23.80 17.19
CA TYR A 164 -3.19 23.16 18.12
C TYR A 164 -2.67 21.84 17.54
N TYR A 165 -3.59 20.99 17.09
CA TYR A 165 -3.33 19.75 16.38
C TYR A 165 -2.40 19.97 15.20
N LYS A 166 -2.72 20.91 14.31
CA LYS A 166 -1.91 21.18 13.10
C LYS A 166 -0.50 21.63 13.45
N LYS A 167 -0.35 22.48 14.47
CA LYS A 167 0.96 22.94 14.95
C LYS A 167 1.78 21.77 15.50
N ASN A 168 1.19 20.95 16.36
CA ASN A 168 1.86 19.79 16.95
C ASN A 168 2.21 18.74 15.89
N LEU A 169 1.30 18.47 14.96
CA LEU A 169 1.54 17.59 13.82
C LEU A 169 2.71 18.10 12.97
N SER A 170 2.76 19.41 12.66
CA SER A 170 3.91 19.96 11.93
C SER A 170 5.23 19.76 12.66
N HIS A 171 5.25 19.92 13.99
CA HIS A 171 6.45 19.68 14.78
C HIS A 171 6.88 18.20 14.78
N ILE A 172 5.91 17.28 14.85
CA ILE A 172 6.18 15.83 14.79
C ILE A 172 6.76 15.48 13.42
N ILE A 173 6.11 15.89 12.34
CA ILE A 173 6.57 15.59 10.98
C ILE A 173 7.94 16.20 10.73
N GLN A 174 8.16 17.46 11.12
CA GLN A 174 9.45 18.12 11.01
C GLN A 174 10.55 17.33 11.72
N TYR A 175 10.32 16.93 12.98
CA TYR A 175 11.27 16.12 13.72
C TYR A 175 11.57 14.79 13.01
N LEU A 176 10.54 14.09 12.54
CA LEU A 176 10.72 12.83 11.83
C LEU A 176 11.49 13.01 10.52
N THR A 177 11.31 14.12 9.81
CA THR A 177 12.06 14.40 8.57
C THR A 177 13.50 14.85 8.78
N GLU A 178 13.82 15.37 9.97
CA GLU A 178 15.18 15.75 10.36
C GLU A 178 16.04 14.53 10.75
N LEU A 179 15.43 13.35 10.97
CA LEU A 179 16.17 12.11 11.23
C LEU A 179 16.91 11.66 9.96
N GLU A 180 18.18 11.28 10.10
CA GLU A 180 19.05 10.89 8.97
C GLU A 180 18.51 9.73 8.13
N ASN A 181 17.71 8.85 8.73
CA ASN A 181 17.11 7.67 8.12
C ASN A 181 15.71 7.94 7.51
N ALA A 182 15.26 9.20 7.46
CA ALA A 182 13.92 9.55 7.01
C ALA A 182 13.85 10.07 5.57
N GLN A 183 12.78 9.72 4.86
CA GLN A 183 12.45 10.23 3.53
C GLN A 183 11.01 10.72 3.48
N LEU A 184 10.82 12.01 3.17
CA LEU A 184 9.52 12.60 2.86
C LEU A 184 9.23 12.52 1.36
N ILE A 185 8.04 12.05 1.00
CA ILE A 185 7.55 12.01 -0.38
C ILE A 185 6.19 12.70 -0.43
N GLU A 186 6.06 13.72 -1.26
CA GLU A 186 4.77 14.35 -1.56
C GLU A 186 4.06 13.60 -2.68
N GLU A 187 2.90 13.00 -2.37
CA GLU A 187 1.98 12.47 -3.38
C GLU A 187 0.84 13.47 -3.57
N ASN A 188 0.96 14.32 -4.60
CA ASN A 188 -0.16 15.12 -5.11
C ASN A 188 -1.09 14.18 -5.87
N LYS A 189 -2.14 13.70 -5.20
CA LYS A 189 -3.28 12.98 -5.80
C LYS A 189 -4.57 13.74 -5.56
#